data_AF-A0A173L3G4-F1
#
_entry.id   AF-A0A173L3G4-F1
#
_cell.length_a   1.000
_cell.length_b   1.000
_cell.length_c   1.000
_cell.angle_alpha   90.00
_cell.angle_beta   90.00
_cell.angle_gamma   90.00
#
_symmetry.space_group_name_H-M   'P 1'
#
loop_
_entity.id
_entity.type
_entity.pdbx_description
1 polymer ?
#
loop_
_entity_poly.entity_id
_entity_poly.type
_entity_poly.pdbx_seq_one_letter_code
_entity_poly.pdbx_strand_id
1 'polypeptide(L)'
;MLLAWLCAEGAGYQSRTWTTYKQAQALGGQVREGERSQIAIFYKSYSKTVESSVTGDATDEMRRVLRSYAVFNADQIEGLPEKFYLCPVSVVAPHDKLSDRAQRFLDALPATVHQRGDRAFYDRVADSITMPPVELFSTRAYFASTLAHPV
;
A
#
# COMPACT_ATOMS: atom_id res chain seq x y z
N MET A 1 -2.19 -1.80 6.22
CA MET A 1 -1.82 -0.52 5.58
C MET A 1 -2.69 0.66 6.00
N LEU A 2 -4.00 0.50 6.22
CA LEU A 2 -4.90 1.58 6.67
C LEU A 2 -4.44 2.32 7.95
N LEU A 3 -3.95 1.58 8.96
CA LEU A 3 -3.54 2.17 10.25
C LEU A 3 -2.37 3.15 10.12
N ALA A 4 -1.37 2.83 9.30
CA ALA A 4 -0.20 3.69 9.13
C ALA A 4 -0.53 4.99 8.37
N TRP A 5 -1.49 4.93 7.43
CA TRP A 5 -1.98 6.11 6.72
C TRP A 5 -2.83 7.01 7.62
N LEU A 6 -3.80 6.43 8.33
CA LEU A 6 -4.66 7.18 9.27
C LEU A 6 -3.86 7.85 10.39
N CYS A 7 -2.83 7.19 10.90
CA CYS A 7 -2.00 7.77 11.94
C CYS A 7 -0.93 8.73 11.39
N ALA A 8 -0.59 8.66 10.10
CA ALA A 8 0.21 9.71 9.44
C ALA A 8 -0.61 10.98 9.25
N GLU A 9 -1.84 10.85 8.73
CA GLU A 9 -2.77 11.97 8.55
C GLU A 9 -3.18 12.61 9.88
N GLY A 10 -3.50 11.79 10.90
CA GLY A 10 -3.89 12.27 12.22
C GLY A 10 -2.77 12.92 13.04
N ALA A 11 -1.51 12.65 12.71
CA ALA A 11 -0.34 13.24 13.38
C ALA A 11 0.37 14.31 12.54
N GLY A 12 -0.08 14.56 11.30
CA GLY A 12 0.49 15.58 10.42
C GLY A 12 1.86 15.21 9.82
N TYR A 13 2.24 13.93 9.81
CA TYR A 13 3.51 13.49 9.23
C TYR A 13 3.44 13.49 7.70
N GLN A 14 4.44 14.10 7.06
CA GLN A 14 4.57 14.21 5.61
C GLN A 14 5.31 13.02 5.01
N SER A 15 6.22 12.39 5.76
CA SER A 15 6.90 11.19 5.28
C SER A 15 6.00 9.96 5.36
N ARG A 16 5.98 9.18 4.28
CA ARG A 16 5.31 7.86 4.23
C ARG A 16 6.16 6.75 4.85
N THR A 17 7.38 7.06 5.28
CA THR A 17 8.32 6.07 5.77
C THR A 17 8.22 5.92 7.28
N TRP A 18 8.02 4.68 7.70
CA TRP A 18 7.98 4.28 9.11
C TRP A 18 9.13 3.32 9.39
N THR A 19 9.83 3.52 10.49
CA THR A 19 10.97 2.70 10.86
C THR A 19 10.98 2.41 12.35
N THR A 20 11.56 1.29 12.77
CA THR A 20 11.74 1.00 14.20
C THR A 20 12.91 1.81 14.76
N TYR A 21 12.92 2.05 16.07
CA TYR A 21 14.03 2.75 16.75
C TYR A 21 15.41 2.17 16.38
N LYS A 22 15.52 0.83 16.39
CA LYS A 22 16.77 0.13 16.06
C LYS A 22 17.21 0.34 14.61
N GLN A 23 16.25 0.38 13.67
CA GLN A 23 16.54 0.64 12.27
C GLN A 23 16.96 2.09 12.04
N ALA A 24 16.31 3.05 12.71
CA ALA A 24 16.71 4.46 12.69
C ALA A 24 18.15 4.62 13.18
N GLN A 25 18.47 4.04 14.34
CA GLN A 25 19.81 4.09 14.92
C GLN A 25 20.88 3.44 14.02
N ALA A 26 20.56 2.33 13.38
CA ALA A 26 21.46 1.67 12.42
C ALA A 26 21.73 2.53 11.17
N LEU A 27 20.81 3.44 10.83
CA LEU A 27 20.95 4.41 9.74
C LEU A 27 21.60 5.73 10.18
N GLY A 28 22.05 5.83 11.44
CA GLY A 28 22.61 7.05 12.01
C GLY A 28 21.56 8.08 12.45
N GLY A 29 20.28 7.71 12.41
CA GLY A 29 19.17 8.56 12.81
C GLY A 29 18.85 8.44 14.31
N GLN A 30 18.50 9.55 14.93
CA GLN A 30 18.10 9.65 16.33
C GLN A 30 16.66 10.16 16.43
N VAL A 31 15.78 9.41 17.11
CA VAL A 31 14.42 9.87 17.42
C VAL A 31 14.53 11.09 18.36
N ARG A 32 13.79 12.16 18.05
CA ARG A 32 13.72 13.35 18.88
C ARG A 32 13.17 13.05 20.27
N GLU A 33 13.67 13.75 21.27
CA GLU A 33 13.22 13.58 22.64
C GLU A 33 11.74 13.98 22.79
N GLY A 34 10.95 13.15 23.47
CA GLY A 34 9.51 13.39 23.68
C GLY A 34 8.58 12.85 22.61
N GLU A 35 9.10 12.33 21.49
CA GLU A 35 8.28 11.77 20.41
C GLU A 35 7.62 10.44 20.79
N ARG A 36 6.37 10.27 20.38
CA ARG A 36 5.59 9.06 20.67
C ARG A 36 5.69 8.06 19.53
N SER A 37 6.02 6.81 19.86
CA SER A 37 5.98 5.70 18.92
C SER A 37 4.55 5.29 18.58
N GLN A 38 4.35 4.74 17.38
CA GLN A 38 3.14 4.05 16.99
C GLN A 38 3.33 2.54 16.95
N ILE A 39 2.23 1.78 17.08
CA ILE A 39 2.28 0.32 17.07
C ILE A 39 2.00 -0.19 15.66
N ALA A 40 3.00 -0.81 15.05
CA ALA A 40 2.84 -1.60 13.83
C ALA A 40 2.67 -3.08 14.18
N ILE A 41 1.65 -3.73 13.62
CA ILE A 41 1.41 -5.16 13.81
C ILE A 41 1.99 -5.91 12.61
N PHE A 42 2.92 -6.81 12.88
CA PHE A 42 3.49 -7.74 11.93
C PHE A 42 2.88 -9.12 12.13
N TYR A 43 2.34 -9.68 11.06
CA TYR A 43 1.75 -11.01 11.04
C TYR A 43 2.59 -11.91 10.13
N LYS A 44 3.08 -13.04 10.66
CA LYS A 44 3.81 -14.06 9.89
C LYS A 44 3.37 -15.45 10.31
N SER A 45 3.07 -16.29 9.34
CA SER A 45 2.95 -17.74 9.52
C SER A 45 4.27 -18.42 9.16
N TYR A 46 4.70 -19.38 9.97
CA TYR A 46 5.80 -20.27 9.62
C TYR A 46 5.47 -21.71 10.04
N SER A 47 5.87 -22.68 9.21
CA SER A 47 5.86 -24.09 9.59
C SER A 47 7.04 -24.36 10.50
N LYS A 48 6.80 -25.08 11.59
CA LYS A 48 7.86 -25.67 12.41
C LYS A 48 7.61 -27.17 12.46
N THR A 49 8.58 -27.94 12.02
CA THR A 49 8.58 -29.39 12.22
C THR A 49 8.77 -29.66 13.71
N VAL A 50 7.80 -30.32 14.32
CA VAL A 50 7.82 -30.73 15.72
C VAL A 50 7.96 -32.24 15.74
N GLU A 51 9.02 -32.73 16.40
CA GLU A 51 9.20 -34.15 16.63
C GLU A 51 8.27 -34.60 17.75
N SER A 52 7.44 -35.60 17.47
CA SER A 52 6.58 -36.22 18.47
C SER A 52 7.42 -37.02 19.46
N SER A 53 7.39 -36.65 20.74
CA SER A 53 8.13 -37.34 21.82
C SER A 53 7.64 -38.77 22.09
N VAL A 54 6.53 -39.18 21.46
CA VAL A 54 5.88 -40.49 21.67
C VAL A 54 6.11 -41.44 20.49
N THR A 55 6.26 -40.92 19.26
CA THR A 55 6.29 -41.74 18.03
C THR A 55 7.53 -41.55 17.17
N GLY A 56 8.35 -40.51 17.41
CA GLY A 56 9.50 -40.18 16.55
C GLY A 56 9.12 -39.58 15.19
N ASP A 57 7.83 -39.48 14.88
CA ASP A 57 7.34 -38.84 13.66
C ASP A 57 7.46 -37.31 13.74
N ALA A 58 8.02 -36.72 12.69
CA ALA A 58 8.08 -35.29 12.47
C ALA A 58 6.75 -34.80 11.87
N THR A 59 6.04 -33.93 12.58
CA THR A 59 4.81 -33.29 12.08
C THR A 59 5.04 -31.80 11.88
N ASP A 60 4.67 -31.28 10.71
CA ASP A 60 4.74 -29.86 10.41
C ASP A 60 3.57 -29.12 11.04
N GLU A 61 3.83 -28.40 12.13
CA GLU A 61 2.84 -27.51 12.74
C GLU A 61 2.92 -26.11 12.09
N MET A 62 1.79 -25.65 11.55
CA MET A 62 1.65 -24.26 11.09
C MET A 62 1.45 -23.34 12.29
N ARG A 63 2.44 -22.53 12.63
CA ARG A 63 2.33 -21.53 13.70
C ARG A 63 2.13 -20.13 13.13
N ARG A 64 1.15 -19.41 13.69
CA ARG A 64 0.86 -18.01 13.37
C ARG A 64 1.43 -17.14 14.47
N VAL A 65 2.24 -16.16 14.09
CA VAL A 65 2.82 -15.20 15.03
C VAL A 65 2.37 -13.80 14.67
N LEU A 66 1.79 -13.15 15.67
CA LEU A 66 1.47 -11.72 15.65
C LEU A 66 2.47 -11.02 16.57
N ARG A 67 3.24 -10.08 16.03
CA ARG A 67 4.20 -9.26 16.78
C ARG A 67 3.86 -7.79 16.61
N SER A 68 3.75 -7.07 17.71
CA SER A 68 3.70 -5.62 17.72
C SER A 68 5.12 -5.05 17.76
N TYR A 69 5.36 -4.02 16.97
CA TYR A 69 6.60 -3.25 16.96
C TYR A 69 6.30 -1.77 17.17
N ALA A 70 7.10 -1.12 18.00
CA ALA A 70 7.11 0.34 18.10
C ALA A 70 7.85 0.92 16.88
N VAL A 71 7.13 1.69 16.07
CA VAL A 71 7.63 2.37 14.88
C VAL A 71 7.50 3.88 15.05
N PHE A 72 8.40 4.61 14.41
CA PHE A 72 8.45 6.07 14.35
C PHE A 72 8.39 6.49 12.89
N ASN A 73 7.75 7.62 12.63
CA ASN A 73 7.79 8.25 11.31
C ASN A 73 9.19 8.82 11.05
N ALA A 74 9.63 8.87 9.80
CA ALA A 74 10.90 9.51 9.45
C ALA A 74 10.97 10.96 9.95
N ASP A 75 9.85 11.70 9.97
CA ASP A 75 9.78 13.08 10.43
C ASP A 75 10.07 13.25 11.94
N GLN A 76 9.93 12.18 12.72
CA GLN A 76 10.24 12.13 14.16
C GLN A 76 11.73 11.85 14.44
N ILE A 77 12.53 11.57 13.40
CA ILE A 77 13.91 11.13 13.51
C ILE A 77 14.79 12.17 12.85
N GLU A 78 15.88 12.57 13.49
CA GLU A 78 16.92 13.44 12.92
C GLU A 78 18.13 12.62 12.47
N GLY A 79 18.82 13.08 11.42
CA GLY A 79 20.04 12.43 10.94
C GLY A 79 19.81 11.22 10.02
N LEU A 80 18.58 10.95 9.58
CA LEU A 80 18.37 9.94 8.54
C LEU A 80 18.88 10.43 7.18
N PRO A 81 19.21 9.52 6.25
CA PRO A 81 19.46 9.89 4.87
C PRO A 81 18.26 10.59 4.23
N GLU A 82 18.51 11.62 3.40
CA GLU A 82 17.49 12.50 2.82
C GLU A 82 16.35 11.75 2.12
N LYS A 83 16.66 10.61 1.47
CA LYS A 83 15.70 9.69 0.84
C LYS A 83 14.55 9.22 1.74
N PHE A 84 14.70 9.26 3.05
CA PHE A 84 13.68 8.85 4.02
C PHE A 84 12.70 9.99 4.37
N TYR A 85 13.11 11.24 4.17
CA TYR A 85 12.27 12.43 4.38
C TYR A 85 11.51 12.86 3.13
N LEU A 86 11.96 12.43 1.94
CA LEU A 86 11.37 12.86 0.68
C LEU A 86 9.92 12.39 0.53
N CYS A 87 9.00 13.35 0.50
CA CYS A 87 7.70 13.22 -0.13
C CYS A 87 7.47 14.36 -1.12
N PRO A 88 8.07 14.35 -2.32
CA PRO A 88 7.50 15.10 -3.40
C PRO A 88 6.22 14.37 -3.80
N VAL A 89 5.10 14.70 -3.14
CA VAL A 89 3.82 14.65 -3.85
C VAL A 89 3.94 15.75 -4.90
N SER A 90 4.59 15.41 -6.01
CA SER A 90 4.34 16.11 -7.26
C SER A 90 2.87 15.93 -7.49
N VAL A 91 2.09 16.97 -7.16
CA VAL A 91 0.72 17.09 -7.63
C VAL A 91 0.86 17.16 -9.13
N VAL A 92 0.81 16.00 -9.78
CA VAL A 92 0.81 15.91 -11.23
C VAL A 92 -0.40 16.74 -11.65
N ALA A 93 -0.15 17.87 -12.31
CA ALA A 93 -1.22 18.67 -12.87
C ALA A 93 -2.12 17.74 -13.69
N PRO A 94 -3.46 17.91 -13.67
CA PRO A 94 -4.36 17.07 -14.43
C PRO A 94 -3.97 17.16 -15.91
N HIS A 95 -3.16 16.22 -16.37
CA HIS A 95 -2.81 16.08 -17.76
C HIS A 95 -3.91 15.26 -18.39
N ASP A 96 -4.48 15.78 -19.48
CA ASP A 96 -5.55 15.14 -20.21
C ASP A 96 -5.08 13.86 -20.97
N LYS A 97 -3.83 13.46 -20.73
CA LYS A 97 -3.21 12.27 -21.30
C LYS A 97 -2.65 11.39 -20.18
N LEU A 98 -3.09 10.14 -20.14
CA LEU A 98 -2.49 9.11 -19.30
C LEU A 98 -1.03 8.90 -19.72
N SER A 99 -0.15 8.64 -18.75
CA SER A 99 1.21 8.19 -19.04
C SER A 99 1.20 6.85 -19.77
N ASP A 100 2.15 6.60 -20.67
CA ASP A 100 2.26 5.33 -21.41
C ASP A 100 2.36 4.11 -20.48
N ARG A 101 2.97 4.29 -19.29
CA ARG A 101 3.03 3.25 -18.26
C ARG A 101 1.64 2.91 -17.71
N ALA A 102 0.82 3.92 -17.45
CA ALA A 102 -0.54 3.72 -16.96
C ALA A 102 -1.41 3.07 -18.04
N GLN A 103 -1.26 3.47 -19.31
CA GLN A 103 -1.99 2.86 -20.42
C GLN A 103 -1.66 1.36 -20.55
N ARG A 104 -0.36 1.00 -20.55
CA ARG A 104 0.06 -0.41 -20.61
C ARG A 104 -0.43 -1.25 -19.43
N PHE A 105 -0.53 -0.66 -18.25
CA PHE A 105 -1.08 -1.36 -17.09
C PHE A 105 -2.57 -1.67 -17.29
N LEU A 106 -3.34 -0.70 -17.79
CA LEU A 106 -4.76 -0.91 -18.10
C LEU A 106 -4.94 -1.93 -19.22
N ASP A 107 -4.13 -1.87 -20.28
CA ASP A 107 -4.20 -2.82 -21.42
C ASP A 107 -3.81 -4.25 -21.01
N ALA A 108 -3.02 -4.41 -19.93
CA ALA A 108 -2.60 -5.70 -19.41
C ALA A 108 -3.62 -6.32 -18.43
N LEU A 109 -4.66 -5.58 -18.02
CA LEU A 109 -5.72 -6.14 -17.19
C LEU A 109 -6.57 -7.09 -18.04
N PRO A 110 -6.85 -8.32 -17.57
CA PRO A 110 -7.70 -9.29 -18.28
C PRO A 110 -9.19 -8.90 -18.29
N ALA A 111 -9.51 -7.65 -17.97
CA ALA A 111 -10.88 -7.17 -17.88
C ALA A 111 -11.46 -6.89 -19.27
N THR A 112 -12.59 -7.51 -19.60
CA THR A 112 -13.33 -7.17 -20.82
C THR A 112 -14.04 -5.84 -20.60
N VAL A 113 -13.56 -4.77 -21.24
CA VAL A 113 -14.14 -3.42 -21.10
C VAL A 113 -15.03 -3.12 -22.30
N HIS A 114 -16.31 -2.89 -22.05
CA HIS A 114 -17.27 -2.43 -23.04
C HIS A 114 -17.53 -0.94 -22.88
N GLN A 115 -17.38 -0.16 -23.95
CA GLN A 115 -17.76 1.25 -23.95
C GLN A 115 -19.22 1.39 -24.37
N ARG A 116 -20.14 1.54 -23.41
CA ARG A 116 -21.57 1.64 -23.68
C ARG A 116 -22.32 2.38 -22.58
N GLY A 117 -23.28 3.23 -22.97
CA GLY A 117 -24.15 3.95 -22.05
C GLY A 117 -23.51 5.16 -21.38
N ASP A 118 -24.16 5.69 -20.36
CA ASP A 118 -23.78 6.89 -19.59
C ASP A 118 -23.30 6.55 -18.16
N ARG A 119 -23.19 5.26 -17.81
CA ARG A 119 -22.83 4.79 -16.46
C ARG A 119 -21.71 3.75 -16.47
N ALA A 120 -20.82 3.84 -15.49
CA ALA A 120 -19.80 2.83 -15.23
C ALA A 120 -20.31 1.78 -14.25
N PHE A 121 -20.24 0.49 -14.61
CA PHE A 121 -20.57 -0.61 -13.71
C PHE A 121 -19.83 -1.90 -14.07
N TYR A 122 -19.64 -2.76 -13.08
CA TYR A 122 -19.09 -4.10 -13.26
C TYR A 122 -20.22 -5.14 -13.28
N ASP A 123 -20.29 -5.92 -14.36
CA ASP A 123 -21.20 -7.06 -14.49
C ASP A 123 -20.48 -8.33 -14.02
N ARG A 124 -20.91 -8.83 -12.86
CA ARG A 124 -20.35 -10.03 -12.23
C ARG A 124 -20.68 -11.33 -12.97
N VAL A 125 -21.74 -11.36 -13.78
CA VAL A 125 -22.20 -12.55 -14.49
C VAL A 125 -21.45 -12.69 -15.81
N ALA A 126 -21.25 -11.57 -16.50
CA ALA A 126 -20.50 -11.51 -17.75
C ALA A 126 -18.98 -11.31 -17.54
N ASP A 127 -18.53 -11.10 -16.30
CA ASP A 127 -17.16 -10.73 -15.93
C ASP A 127 -16.59 -9.60 -16.79
N SER A 128 -17.39 -8.54 -16.94
CA SER A 128 -17.08 -7.42 -17.83
C SER A 128 -17.34 -6.08 -17.16
N ILE A 129 -16.54 -5.09 -17.51
CA ILE A 129 -16.69 -3.72 -17.04
C ILE A 129 -17.36 -2.93 -18.17
N THR A 130 -18.52 -2.35 -17.91
CA THR A 130 -19.12 -1.38 -18.82
C THR A 130 -18.70 0.02 -18.39
N MET A 131 -18.12 0.78 -19.31
CA MET A 131 -17.70 2.16 -19.11
C MET A 131 -18.46 3.10 -20.07
N PRO A 132 -18.79 4.32 -19.64
CA PRO A 132 -19.20 5.37 -20.58
C PRO A 132 -18.06 5.71 -21.54
N PRO A 133 -18.35 6.25 -22.73
CA PRO A 133 -17.35 6.82 -23.63
C PRO A 133 -16.44 7.80 -22.91
N VAL A 134 -15.14 7.78 -23.26
CA VAL A 134 -14.12 8.61 -22.61
C VAL A 134 -14.46 10.10 -22.72
N GLU A 135 -15.19 10.52 -23.77
CA GLU A 135 -15.59 11.92 -23.97
C GLU A 135 -16.58 12.44 -22.91
N LEU A 136 -17.27 11.55 -22.18
CA LEU A 136 -18.17 11.93 -21.09
C LEU A 136 -17.43 12.22 -19.78
N PHE A 137 -16.12 11.99 -19.72
CA PHE A 137 -15.29 12.24 -18.55
C PHE A 137 -14.52 13.56 -18.69
N SER A 138 -14.43 14.30 -17.58
CA SER A 138 -13.73 15.58 -17.52
C SER A 138 -12.21 15.47 -17.70
N THR A 139 -11.62 14.31 -17.36
CA THR A 139 -10.22 13.99 -17.68
C THR A 139 -10.03 12.49 -17.90
N ARG A 140 -8.98 12.10 -18.64
CA ARG A 140 -8.57 10.69 -18.75
C ARG A 140 -8.14 10.06 -17.43
N ALA A 141 -7.65 10.85 -16.49
CA ALA A 141 -7.34 10.37 -15.14
C ALA A 141 -8.60 9.95 -14.39
N TYR A 142 -9.70 10.71 -14.52
CA TYR A 142 -11.00 10.31 -13.97
C TYR A 142 -11.49 9.00 -14.59
N PHE A 143 -11.41 8.85 -15.91
CA PHE A 143 -11.76 7.59 -16.59
C PHE A 143 -10.94 6.40 -16.07
N ALA A 144 -9.62 6.55 -15.95
CA ALA A 144 -8.74 5.50 -15.46
C ALA A 144 -8.99 5.16 -13.98
N SER A 145 -9.26 6.15 -13.13
CA SER A 145 -9.62 5.92 -11.72
C SER A 145 -10.96 5.19 -11.59
N THR A 146 -11.96 5.55 -12.40
CA THR A 146 -13.25 4.84 -12.43
C THR A 146 -13.09 3.41 -12.94
N LEU A 147 -12.21 3.17 -13.92
CA LEU A 147 -11.91 1.83 -14.42
C LEU A 147 -11.13 0.97 -13.41
N ALA A 148 -10.27 1.57 -12.61
CA ALA A 148 -9.49 0.87 -11.59
C ALA A 148 -10.25 0.62 -10.26
N HIS A 149 -11.42 1.23 -10.07
CA HIS A 149 -12.25 1.03 -8.89
C HIS A 149 -12.94 -0.35 -8.80
N PRO A 150 -13.48 -0.92 -9.90
CA PRO A 150 -14.11 -2.24 -9.90
C PRO A 150 -13.17 -3.43 -10.12
N VAL A 151 -11.89 -3.19 -10.44
CA VAL A 151 -10.85 -4.23 -10.64
C VAL A 151 -10.28 -4.66 -9.29
#